data_AF-A0A9Q4CQ64-F1
#
_entry.id   AF-A0A9Q4CQ64-F1
#
_cell.length_a   1.000
_cell.length_b   1.000
_cell.length_c   1.000
_cell.angle_alpha   90.00
_cell.angle_beta   90.00
_cell.angle_gamma   90.00
#
_symmetry.space_group_name_H-M   'P 1'
#
loop_
_entity.id
_entity.type
_entity.pdbx_description
1 polymer ?
#
loop_
_entity_poly.entity_id
_entity_poly.type
_entity_poly.pdbx_seq_one_letter_code
_entity_poly.pdbx_strand_id
1 'polypeptide(L)'
;MLFIPLLCSAGVPPQYMEMLSIKAGQGETNAQFLMGTLYLTGRYGVEKDVEKGKYYLLIAAGKGDSDAKRFLALQYYNEKNYFSFLRLFSEYCGEVIGKHPE
;
A
#
# COMPACT_ATOMS: atom_id res chain seq x y z
N MET A 1 -7.66 -40.59 -8.30
CA MET A 1 -7.04 -39.65 -9.26
C MET A 1 -7.65 -38.28 -9.00
N LEU A 2 -6.99 -37.47 -8.17
CA LEU A 2 -7.49 -36.15 -7.80
C LEU A 2 -7.40 -35.22 -9.00
N PHE A 3 -8.55 -34.65 -9.37
CA PHE A 3 -8.66 -33.55 -10.31
C PHE A 3 -7.87 -32.35 -9.78
N ILE A 4 -6.77 -32.02 -10.43
CA ILE A 4 -6.14 -30.70 -10.37
C ILE A 4 -6.63 -29.97 -11.61
N PRO A 5 -7.70 -29.16 -11.57
CA PRO A 5 -7.97 -28.25 -12.65
C PRO A 5 -7.31 -26.90 -12.37
N LEU A 6 -6.92 -26.25 -13.46
CA LEU A 6 -6.44 -24.87 -13.58
C LEU A 6 -4.96 -24.61 -13.32
N LEU A 7 -4.21 -24.85 -14.39
CA LEU A 7 -3.34 -23.82 -14.96
C LEU A 7 -3.93 -22.40 -14.82
N CYS A 8 -3.09 -21.48 -14.34
CA CYS A 8 -3.02 -20.08 -14.74
C CYS A 8 -4.23 -19.17 -14.43
N SER A 9 -4.41 -18.81 -13.14
CA SER A 9 -4.67 -17.40 -12.86
C SER A 9 -3.29 -16.76 -12.69
N ALA A 10 -2.95 -15.74 -13.48
CA ALA A 10 -1.72 -14.95 -13.32
C ALA A 10 -1.83 -14.08 -12.06
N GLY A 11 -1.97 -14.75 -10.92
CA GLY A 11 -2.13 -14.18 -9.60
C GLY A 11 -0.77 -13.92 -8.95
N VAL A 12 -0.70 -12.98 -8.01
CA VAL A 12 0.45 -12.86 -7.12
C VAL A 12 0.63 -14.21 -6.41
N PRO A 13 1.82 -14.84 -6.47
CA PRO A 13 2.06 -16.08 -5.74
C PRO A 13 1.78 -15.87 -4.24
N PRO A 14 1.06 -16.77 -3.55
CA PRO A 14 0.77 -16.61 -2.12
C PRO A 14 2.03 -16.37 -1.28
N GLN A 15 3.12 -17.06 -1.63
CA GLN A 15 4.44 -16.92 -1.00
C GLN A 15 5.05 -15.53 -1.20
N TYR A 16 4.83 -14.90 -2.35
CA TYR A 16 5.26 -13.52 -2.59
C TYR A 16 4.47 -12.55 -1.72
N MET A 17 3.15 -12.77 -1.60
CA MET A 17 2.28 -11.94 -0.79
C MET A 17 2.63 -12.03 0.71
N GLU A 18 2.99 -13.23 1.17
CA GLU A 18 3.49 -13.50 2.52
C GLU A 18 4.85 -12.85 2.77
N MET A 19 5.82 -13.05 1.87
CA MET A 19 7.13 -12.41 1.98
C MET A 19 7.00 -10.88 2.02
N LEU A 20 6.14 -10.31 1.17
CA LEU A 20 5.88 -8.88 1.12
C LEU A 20 5.22 -8.37 2.39
N SER A 21 4.32 -9.14 3.01
CA SER A 21 3.67 -8.76 4.27
C SER A 21 4.67 -8.73 5.43
N ILE A 22 5.57 -9.70 5.50
CA ILE A 22 6.64 -9.75 6.49
C ILE A 22 7.54 -8.53 6.34
N LYS A 23 8.04 -8.25 5.13
CA LYS A 23 8.89 -7.10 4.84
C LYS A 23 8.19 -5.76 5.15
N ALA A 24 6.92 -5.64 4.79
CA ALA A 24 6.13 -4.46 5.10
C ALA A 24 5.94 -4.27 6.62
N GLY A 25 5.78 -5.36 7.37
CA GLY A 25 5.72 -5.36 8.84
C GLY A 25 7.05 -5.03 9.51
N GLN A 26 8.17 -5.43 8.90
CA GLN A 26 9.53 -5.03 9.32
C GLN A 26 9.84 -3.56 9.01
N GLY A 27 8.94 -2.86 8.33
CA GLY A 27 9.11 -1.46 8.02
C GLY A 27 9.87 -1.18 6.73
N GLU A 28 10.07 -2.16 5.84
CA GLU A 28 10.63 -1.88 4.52
C GLU A 28 9.66 -1.02 3.70
N THR A 29 10.05 0.24 3.44
CA THR A 29 9.25 1.23 2.72
C THR A 29 8.81 0.74 1.34
N ASN A 30 9.70 0.09 0.60
CA ASN A 30 9.39 -0.47 -0.73
C ASN A 30 8.31 -1.56 -0.65
N ALA A 31 8.36 -2.41 0.38
CA ALA A 31 7.36 -3.47 0.57
C ALA A 31 6.00 -2.88 0.94
N GLN A 32 5.99 -1.83 1.75
CA GLN A 32 4.77 -1.07 2.08
C GLN A 32 4.19 -0.40 0.83
N PHE A 33 5.01 0.21 -0.01
CA PHE A 33 4.56 0.76 -1.30
C PHE A 33 3.95 -0.32 -2.22
N LEU A 34 4.66 -1.44 -2.40
CA LEU A 34 4.18 -2.57 -3.22
C LEU A 34 2.87 -3.16 -2.68
N MET A 35 2.75 -3.36 -1.37
CA MET A 35 1.50 -3.77 -0.72
C MET A 35 0.36 -2.80 -1.03
N GLY A 36 0.62 -1.50 -0.86
CA GLY A 36 -0.36 -0.45 -1.12
C GLY A 36 -0.87 -0.46 -2.56
N THR A 37 0.04 -0.58 -3.52
CA THR A 37 -0.31 -0.62 -4.95
C THR A 37 -1.06 -1.90 -5.33
N LEU A 38 -0.71 -3.06 -4.77
CA LEU A 38 -1.41 -4.32 -5.03
C LEU A 38 -2.88 -4.23 -4.59
N TYR A 39 -3.13 -3.80 -3.36
CA TYR A 39 -4.50 -3.65 -2.84
C TYR A 39 -5.29 -2.54 -3.56
N LEU A 40 -4.66 -1.42 -3.91
CA LEU A 40 -5.35 -0.34 -4.65
C LEU A 40 -5.74 -0.75 -6.07
N THR A 41 -4.87 -1.47 -6.76
CA THR A 41 -5.06 -1.80 -8.17
C THR A 41 -5.86 -3.09 -8.35
N GLY A 42 -5.91 -3.97 -7.35
CA GLY A 42 -6.51 -5.29 -7.45
C GLY A 42 -5.89 -6.14 -8.56
N ARG A 43 -4.63 -5.86 -8.92
CA ARG A 43 -3.94 -6.55 -10.02
C ARG A 43 -3.47 -7.92 -9.58
N TYR A 44 -3.27 -8.79 -10.57
CA TYR A 44 -2.71 -10.12 -10.36
C TYR A 44 -3.52 -10.92 -9.32
N GLY A 45 -4.85 -10.95 -9.45
CA GLY A 45 -5.72 -11.77 -8.60
C GLY A 45 -5.77 -11.35 -7.12
N VAL A 46 -5.19 -10.20 -6.75
CA VAL A 46 -5.36 -9.62 -5.42
C VAL A 46 -6.71 -8.93 -5.36
N GLU A 47 -7.50 -9.23 -4.33
CA GLU A 47 -8.76 -8.54 -4.10
C GLU A 47 -8.50 -7.05 -3.82
N LYS A 48 -9.23 -6.19 -4.54
CA LYS A 48 -9.07 -4.75 -4.41
C LYS A 48 -9.58 -4.30 -3.03
N ASP A 49 -8.71 -3.68 -2.26
CA ASP A 49 -9.03 -3.08 -0.96
C ASP A 49 -8.43 -1.67 -0.92
N VAL A 50 -9.28 -0.68 -1.16
CA VAL A 50 -8.84 0.72 -1.30
C VAL A 50 -8.31 1.26 0.01
N GLU A 51 -8.97 0.96 1.13
CA GLU A 51 -8.60 1.47 2.45
C GLU A 51 -7.28 0.86 2.91
N LYS A 52 -7.13 -0.45 2.76
CA LYS A 52 -5.87 -1.15 3.08
C LYS A 52 -4.73 -0.69 2.18
N GLY A 53 -5.02 -0.47 0.90
CA GLY A 53 -4.04 0.05 -0.05
C GLY A 53 -3.57 1.48 0.30
N LYS A 54 -4.51 2.37 0.64
CA LYS A 54 -4.21 3.73 1.14
C LYS A 54 -3.38 3.68 2.42
N TYR A 55 -3.73 2.81 3.37
CA TYR A 55 -3.00 2.62 4.63
C TYR A 55 -1.52 2.27 4.40
N TYR A 56 -1.21 1.27 3.58
CA TYR A 56 0.17 0.90 3.31
C TYR A 56 0.96 2.00 2.57
N LEU A 57 0.32 2.69 1.63
CA LEU A 57 0.93 3.84 0.97
C LEU A 57 1.18 5.01 1.94
N LEU A 58 0.29 5.25 2.91
CA LEU A 58 0.47 6.30 3.91
C LEU A 58 1.69 6.05 4.78
N ILE A 59 1.91 4.79 5.19
CA ILE A 59 3.10 4.42 5.95
C ILE A 59 4.36 4.68 5.11
N ALA A 60 4.38 4.24 3.85
CA ALA A 60 5.51 4.48 2.96
C ALA A 60 5.75 5.99 2.74
N ALA A 61 4.69 6.76 2.50
CA ALA A 61 4.74 8.21 2.30
C ALA A 61 5.24 8.95 3.55
N GLY A 62 4.84 8.52 4.76
CA GLY A 62 5.31 9.07 6.02
C GLY A 62 6.81 8.85 6.26
N LYS A 63 7.38 7.77 5.72
CA LYS A 63 8.83 7.52 5.69
C LYS A 63 9.59 8.27 4.60
N GLY A 64 8.91 9.14 3.86
CA GLY A 64 9.53 9.95 2.81
C GLY A 64 9.46 9.36 1.41
N ASP A 65 8.78 8.23 1.21
CA ASP A 65 8.63 7.64 -0.12
C ASP A 65 7.88 8.58 -1.06
N SER A 66 8.58 9.07 -2.09
CA SER A 66 8.06 10.07 -3.01
C SER A 66 7.04 9.46 -3.97
N ASP A 67 7.21 8.18 -4.32
CA ASP A 67 6.28 7.47 -5.19
C ASP A 67 4.96 7.22 -4.48
N ALA A 68 4.99 6.81 -3.21
CA ALA A 68 3.81 6.64 -2.37
C ALA A 68 3.04 7.96 -2.18
N LYS A 69 3.73 9.06 -1.91
CA LYS A 69 3.12 10.42 -1.84
C LYS A 69 2.43 10.77 -3.15
N ARG A 70 3.11 10.57 -4.28
CA ARG A 70 2.56 10.85 -5.61
C ARG A 70 1.36 9.95 -5.92
N PHE A 71 1.43 8.67 -5.57
CA PHE A 71 0.37 7.71 -5.83
C PHE A 71 -0.89 8.05 -5.02
N LEU A 72 -0.74 8.39 -3.74
CA LEU A 72 -1.85 8.88 -2.91
C LEU A 72 -2.41 10.18 -3.45
N ALA A 73 -1.57 11.15 -3.80
CA ALA A 73 -2.03 12.42 -4.37
C ALA A 73 -2.87 12.20 -5.65
N LEU A 74 -2.47 11.27 -6.53
CA LEU A 74 -3.24 10.90 -7.72
C LEU A 74 -4.58 10.23 -7.39
N GLN A 75 -4.61 9.33 -6.39
CA GLN A 75 -5.87 8.71 -5.96
C GLN A 75 -6.85 9.76 -5.41
N TYR A 76 -6.40 10.63 -4.52
CA TYR A 76 -7.25 11.68 -3.95
C TYR A 76 -7.63 12.77 -4.97
N TYR A 77 -6.75 13.05 -5.94
CA TYR A 77 -7.09 13.95 -7.05
C TYR A 77 -8.21 13.38 -7.92
N ASN A 78 -8.15 12.09 -8.26
CA ASN A 78 -9.22 11.41 -9.00
C ASN A 78 -10.55 11.40 -8.22
N GLU A 79 -10.48 11.26 -6.89
CA GLU A 79 -11.65 11.34 -6.00
C GLU A 79 -12.14 12.78 -5.79
N LYS A 80 -11.52 13.80 -6.41
CA LYS A 80 -11.76 15.24 -6.19
C LYS A 80 -11.61 15.69 -4.74
N ASN A 81 -10.86 14.93 -3.94
CA ASN A 81 -10.70 15.07 -2.49
C ASN A 81 -9.24 15.38 -2.11
N TYR A 82 -8.58 16.27 -2.85
CA TYR A 82 -7.18 16.64 -2.58
C TYR A 82 -6.97 17.25 -1.18
N PHE A 83 -7.94 18.01 -0.68
CA PHE A 83 -7.87 18.59 0.66
C PHE A 83 -7.84 17.50 1.75
N SER A 84 -8.57 16.40 1.56
CA SER A 84 -8.56 15.25 2.46
C SER A 84 -7.19 14.58 2.51
N PHE A 85 -6.48 14.49 1.38
CA PHE A 85 -5.09 14.01 1.35
C PHE A 85 -4.17 14.88 2.21
N LEU A 86 -4.18 16.20 2.02
CA LEU A 86 -3.31 17.10 2.77
C LEU A 86 -3.56 17.02 4.27
N ARG A 87 -4.84 16.98 4.67
CA ARG A 87 -5.23 16.81 6.08
C ARG A 87 -4.67 15.51 6.66
N LEU A 88 -4.94 14.40 5.98
CA LEU A 88 -4.57 13.07 6.46
C LEU A 88 -3.05 12.84 6.45
N PHE A 89 -2.36 13.39 5.44
CA PHE A 89 -0.90 13.40 5.39
C PHE A 89 -0.29 14.28 6.49
N SER A 90 -0.88 15.45 6.79
CA SER A 90 -0.42 16.31 7.88
C SER A 90 -0.62 15.67 9.26
N GLU A 91 -1.73 14.97 9.46
CA GLU A 91 -2.04 14.24 10.70
C GLU A 91 -1.05 13.09 10.90
N TYR A 92 -0.83 12.29 9.85
CA TYR A 92 0.11 11.18 9.90
C TYR A 92 1.57 11.64 10.11
N CYS A 93 2.02 12.69 9.41
CA CYS A 93 3.33 13.27 9.65
C CYS A 93 3.44 13.85 11.08
N GLY A 94 2.38 14.45 11.61
CA GLY A 94 2.32 14.93 12.99
C GLY A 94 2.49 13.81 14.03
N GLU A 95 1.84 12.66 13.82
CA GLU A 95 2.00 11.49 14.70
C GLU A 95 3.41 10.88 14.64
N VAL A 96 4.03 10.84 13.45
CA VAL A 96 5.39 10.31 13.26
C VAL A 96 6.45 11.24 13.87
N ILE A 97 6.31 12.56 13.70
CA ILE A 97 7.21 13.55 14.31
C ILE A 97 7.09 13.52 15.85
N GLY A 98 5.91 13.21 16.40
CA GLY A 98 5.70 13.09 17.85
C GLY A 98 6.26 11.81 18.49
N LYS A 99 6.61 10.77 17.72
CA LYS A 99 7.05 9.46 18.24
C LYS A 99 8.53 9.14 18.02
N HIS A 100 9.27 9.98 17.31
CA HIS A 100 10.73 9.88 17.19
C HIS A 100 11.37 11.24 17.47
N PRO A 101 11.54 11.62 18.76
CA PRO A 101 12.54 12.62 19.10
C PRO A 101 13.92 12.03 18.81
N GLU A 102 14.78 12.89 18.30
CA GLU A 102 16.16 12.67 17.84
C GLU A 102 17.03 11.85 18.81
#